data_AF-A0A166X9L0-F1
#
_entry.id   AF-A0A166X9L0-F1
#
_cell.length_a   1.000
_cell.length_b   1.000
_cell.length_c   1.000
_cell.angle_alpha   90.00
_cell.angle_beta   90.00
_cell.angle_gamma   90.00
#
_symmetry.space_group_name_H-M   'P 1'
#
loop_
_entity.id
_entity.type
_entity.pdbx_description
1 polymer ?
#
loop_
_entity_poly.entity_id
_entity_poly.type
_entity_poly.pdbx_seq_one_letter_code
_entity_poly.pdbx_strand_id
1 'polypeptide(L)'
;MSWEDRSERACGIITMSLSPGQKTHSSAAKDDQIEIWKALKTVHAAQEPGNHYNTYDDLFSIKKQEEESLSALIMCTEQAVNLMNWDMFI
;
A
#
# COMPACT_ATOMS: atom_id res chain seq x y z
N MET A 1 -2.25 -22.17 30.59
CA MET A 1 -1.66 -21.46 29.43
C MET A 1 -0.75 -20.38 29.96
N SER A 2 0.54 -20.57 29.72
CA SER A 2 1.59 -19.59 29.99
C SER A 2 1.42 -18.37 29.08
N TRP A 3 2.20 -17.32 29.32
CA TRP A 3 2.31 -16.17 28.43
C TRP A 3 2.86 -16.57 27.06
N GLU A 4 3.85 -17.47 27.06
CA GLU A 4 4.50 -18.00 25.85
C GLU A 4 3.50 -18.71 24.94
N ASP A 5 2.64 -19.58 25.50
CA ASP A 5 1.60 -20.29 24.74
C ASP A 5 0.65 -19.32 24.01
N ARG A 6 0.37 -18.16 24.62
CA ARG A 6 -0.52 -17.14 24.05
C ARG A 6 0.17 -16.34 22.97
N SER A 7 1.44 -15.99 23.20
CA SER A 7 2.28 -15.27 22.25
C SER A 7 2.47 -16.08 20.97
N GLU A 8 2.84 -17.35 21.10
CA GLU A 8 3.04 -18.25 19.96
C GLU A 8 1.75 -18.44 19.16
N ARG A 9 0.62 -18.64 19.84
CA ARG A 9 -0.69 -18.75 19.20
C ARG A 9 -1.05 -17.48 18.44
N ALA A 10 -0.75 -16.32 19.01
CA ALA A 10 -1.03 -15.05 18.37
C ALA A 10 -0.13 -14.80 17.15
N CYS A 11 1.16 -15.15 17.21
CA CYS A 11 2.06 -15.17 16.05
C CYS A 11 1.51 -16.06 14.92
N GLY A 12 1.03 -17.25 15.27
CA GLY A 12 0.42 -18.18 14.32
C GLY A 12 -0.83 -17.61 13.64
N ILE A 13 -1.77 -17.05 14.43
CA ILE A 13 -2.99 -16.43 13.91
C ILE A 13 -2.65 -15.27 12.98
N ILE A 14 -1.77 -14.35 13.41
CA ILE A 14 -1.38 -13.20 12.59
C ILE A 14 -0.77 -13.68 11.28
N THR A 15 0.19 -14.61 11.32
CA THR A 15 0.85 -15.14 10.12
C THR A 15 -0.13 -15.81 9.16
N MET A 16 -1.14 -16.53 9.68
CA MET A 16 -2.17 -17.17 8.85
C MET A 16 -3.11 -16.16 8.19
N SER A 17 -3.41 -15.06 8.86
CA SER A 17 -4.29 -14.00 8.35
C SER A 17 -3.65 -13.10 7.28
N LEU A 18 -2.33 -13.12 7.10
CA LEU A 18 -1.63 -12.29 6.11
C LEU A 18 -1.79 -12.80 4.68
N SER A 19 -1.89 -11.87 3.73
CA SER A 19 -1.83 -12.17 2.30
C SER A 19 -0.43 -12.65 1.90
N PRO A 20 -0.27 -13.40 0.79
CA PRO A 20 1.04 -13.90 0.35
C PRO A 20 2.11 -12.81 0.18
N GLY A 21 1.74 -11.61 -0.27
CA GLY A 21 2.65 -10.47 -0.40
C GLY A 21 3.16 -9.96 0.94
N GLN A 22 2.28 -9.90 1.95
CA GLN A 22 2.63 -9.45 3.31
C GLN A 22 3.47 -10.49 4.07
N LYS A 23 3.28 -11.79 3.79
CA LYS A 23 4.05 -12.89 4.39
C LYS A 23 5.55 -12.83 4.09
N THR A 24 5.94 -12.28 2.94
CA THR A 24 7.34 -12.10 2.57
C THR A 24 8.04 -11.17 3.58
N HIS A 25 7.35 -10.14 4.06
CA HIS A 25 7.88 -9.14 4.98
C HIS A 25 7.84 -9.60 6.45
N SER A 26 6.96 -10.53 6.83
CA SER A 26 6.88 -11.07 8.19
C SER A 26 7.77 -12.29 8.43
N SER A 27 8.39 -12.84 7.38
CA SER A 27 9.17 -14.09 7.44
C SER A 27 10.41 -14.00 8.33
N ALA A 28 10.92 -12.79 8.61
CA ALA A 28 12.06 -12.54 9.47
C ALA A 28 11.73 -12.41 10.97
N ALA A 29 10.45 -12.25 11.34
CA ALA A 29 10.00 -11.92 12.69
C ALA A 29 9.14 -13.02 13.35
N LYS A 30 9.28 -14.29 12.92
CA LYS A 30 8.33 -15.38 13.21
C LYS A 30 8.05 -15.65 14.70
N ASP A 31 8.99 -15.30 15.58
CA ASP A 31 8.95 -15.70 17.00
C ASP A 31 8.64 -14.54 17.97
N ASP A 32 8.48 -13.31 17.47
CA ASP A 32 8.11 -12.15 18.29
C ASP A 32 6.89 -11.41 17.70
N GLN A 33 5.76 -11.52 18.42
CA GLN A 33 4.50 -10.90 18.04
C GLN A 33 4.61 -9.37 17.89
N ILE A 34 5.45 -8.74 18.71
CA ILE A 34 5.66 -7.29 18.68
C ILE A 34 6.39 -6.89 17.41
N GLU A 35 7.39 -7.67 16.99
CA GLU A 35 8.15 -7.43 15.77
C GLU A 35 7.31 -7.69 14.51
N ILE A 36 6.46 -8.72 14.51
CA ILE A 36 5.49 -8.94 13.42
C ILE A 36 4.56 -7.73 13.29
N TRP A 37 4.04 -7.22 14.40
CA TRP A 37 3.13 -6.07 14.38
C TRP A 37 3.83 -4.78 13.92
N LYS A 38 5.09 -4.54 14.32
CA LYS A 38 5.88 -3.41 13.84
C LYS A 38 6.15 -3.50 12.34
N ALA A 39 6.54 -4.67 11.83
CA ALA A 39 6.78 -4.87 10.41
C ALA A 39 5.49 -4.63 9.59
N LEU A 40 4.35 -5.17 10.05
CA LEU A 40 3.05 -4.93 9.42
C LEU A 40 2.65 -3.47 9.46
N LYS A 41 2.87 -2.77 10.58
CA LYS A 41 2.59 -1.34 10.68
C LYS A 41 3.44 -0.52 9.72
N THR A 42 4.72 -0.86 9.53
CA THR A 42 5.58 -0.19 8.55
C THR A 42 5.12 -0.44 7.12
N VAL A 43 4.75 -1.68 6.78
CA VAL A 43 4.22 -2.02 5.45
C VAL A 43 2.88 -1.32 5.20
N HIS A 44 1.99 -1.31 6.18
CA HIS A 44 0.67 -0.69 6.06
C HIS A 44 0.73 0.84 6.04
N ALA A 45 1.65 1.45 6.80
CA ALA A 45 1.91 2.88 6.73
C ALA A 45 2.65 3.29 5.44
N ALA A 46 3.46 2.39 4.86
CA ALA A 46 4.00 2.58 3.52
C ALA A 46 2.91 2.46 2.43
N GLN A 47 1.85 1.68 2.69
CA GLN A 47 0.60 1.67 1.93
C GLN A 47 -0.38 2.76 2.41
N GLU A 48 0.10 3.89 2.92
CA GLU A 48 -0.79 4.94 3.38
C GLU A 48 -1.73 5.42 2.24
N PRO A 49 -3.04 5.59 2.52
CA PRO A 49 -4.03 6.07 1.57
C PRO A 49 -3.77 7.50 1.03
N GLY A 50 -2.69 8.14 1.48
CA GLY A 50 -2.16 9.38 0.90
C GLY A 50 -1.79 9.24 -0.57
N ASN A 51 -1.48 8.03 -1.05
CA ASN A 51 -1.23 7.82 -2.47
C ASN A 51 -2.46 8.15 -3.32
N HIS A 52 -3.66 7.68 -2.93
CA HIS A 52 -4.88 7.96 -3.67
C HIS A 52 -5.26 9.44 -3.65
N TYR A 53 -5.12 10.12 -2.50
CA TYR A 53 -5.40 11.55 -2.39
C TYR A 53 -4.47 12.37 -3.29
N ASN A 54 -3.18 12.00 -3.37
CA ASN A 54 -2.23 12.64 -4.27
C ASN A 54 -2.58 12.37 -5.74
N THR A 55 -3.01 11.15 -6.10
CA THR A 55 -3.38 10.82 -7.49
C THR A 55 -4.63 11.59 -7.95
N TYR A 56 -5.61 11.85 -7.07
CA TYR A 56 -6.74 12.73 -7.37
C TYR A 56 -6.34 14.19 -7.52
N ASP A 57 -5.46 14.70 -6.64
CA ASP A 57 -4.96 16.08 -6.73
C ASP A 57 -4.19 16.31 -8.04
N ASP A 58 -3.36 15.34 -8.45
CA ASP A 58 -2.61 15.38 -9.71
C ASP A 58 -3.53 15.39 -10.93
N LEU A 59 -4.58 14.55 -10.95
CA LEU A 59 -5.55 14.53 -12.07
C LEU A 59 -6.34 15.84 -12.16
N PHE A 60 -6.85 16.36 -11.04
CA PHE A 60 -7.63 17.60 -11.04
C PHE A 60 -6.78 18.86 -11.26
N SER A 61 -5.47 18.76 -11.05
CA SER A 61 -4.51 19.81 -11.35
C SER A 61 -4.15 19.92 -12.83
N ILE A 62 -4.50 18.92 -13.66
CA ILE A 62 -4.27 18.96 -15.11
C ILE A 62 -5.03 20.12 -15.74
N LYS A 63 -4.28 21.02 -16.38
CA LYS A 63 -4.80 22.17 -17.12
C LYS A 63 -4.02 22.32 -18.41
N LYS A 64 -4.75 22.60 -19.50
CA LYS A 64 -4.14 22.88 -20.80
C LYS A 64 -3.21 24.09 -20.69
N GLN A 65 -1.95 23.91 -21.08
CA GLN A 65 -1.00 25.03 -21.20
C GLN A 65 -1.14 25.74 -22.57
N GLU A 66 -0.71 27.00 -22.67
CA GLU A 66 -0.84 27.79 -23.91
C GLU A 66 -0.14 27.12 -25.10
N GLU A 67 1.07 26.60 -24.87
CA GLU A 67 1.94 25.99 -25.88
C GLU A 67 1.69 24.49 -26.07
N GLU A 68 0.82 23.88 -25.26
CA GLU A 68 0.55 22.44 -25.28
C GLU A 68 -0.47 22.07 -26.37
N SER A 69 -0.16 21.03 -27.14
CA SER A 69 -1.07 20.44 -28.11
C SER A 69 -2.18 19.64 -27.42
N LEU A 70 -3.36 19.57 -28.04
CA LEU A 70 -4.47 18.77 -27.49
C LEU A 70 -4.12 17.29 -27.36
N SER A 71 -3.28 16.76 -28.24
CA SER A 71 -2.83 15.36 -28.17
C SER A 71 -1.92 15.09 -26.97
N ALA A 72 -1.04 16.04 -26.60
CA ALA A 72 -0.21 15.93 -25.41
C ALA A 72 -1.07 15.95 -24.13
N LEU A 73 -2.05 16.85 -24.08
CA LEU A 73 -2.99 16.94 -22.96
C LEU A 73 -3.81 15.65 -22.77
N ILE A 74 -4.31 15.07 -23.86
CA ILE A 74 -5.05 13.80 -23.83
C ILE A 74 -4.16 12.69 -23.28
N MET A 75 -2.93 12.57 -23.77
CA MET A 75 -1.98 11.55 -23.31
C MET A 75 -1.68 11.67 -21.80
N CYS A 76 -1.43 12.88 -21.30
CA CYS A 76 -1.20 13.11 -19.87
C CYS A 76 -2.44 12.77 -19.02
N THR A 77 -3.63 13.10 -19.52
CA THR A 77 -4.89 12.76 -18.84
C THR A 77 -5.10 11.24 -18.78
N GLU A 78 -4.85 10.52 -19.88
CA GLU A 78 -4.93 9.06 -19.93
C GLU A 78 -3.92 8.40 -18.98
N GLN A 79 -2.71 8.94 -18.88
CA GLN A 79 -1.69 8.46 -17.93
C GLN A 79 -2.15 8.63 -16.48
N ALA A 80 -2.68 9.81 -16.12
CA ALA A 80 -3.18 10.07 -14.76
C ALA A 80 -4.37 9.16 -14.40
N VAL A 81 -5.30 8.95 -15.33
CA VAL A 81 -6.44 8.02 -15.13
C VAL A 81 -5.97 6.57 -14.96
N ASN A 82 -4.95 6.16 -15.73
CA ASN A 82 -4.39 4.82 -15.58
C ASN A 82 -3.70 4.64 -14.21
N LEU A 83 -2.95 5.64 -13.74
CA LEU A 83 -2.33 5.60 -12.41
C LEU A 83 -3.37 5.46 -11.29
N MET A 84 -4.51 6.16 -11.38
CA MET A 84 -5.63 5.97 -10.45
C MET A 84 -6.14 4.53 -10.40
N ASN A 85 -6.30 3.91 -11.57
CA ASN A 85 -6.79 2.54 -11.64
C ASN A 85 -5.80 1.57 -10.99
N TRP A 86 -4.50 1.77 -11.19
CA TRP A 86 -3.47 0.96 -10.56
C TRP A 86 -3.47 1.10 -9.04
N ASP A 87 -3.57 2.32 -8.51
CA ASP A 87 -3.62 2.56 -7.07
C ASP A 87 -4.83 1.89 -6.40
N MET A 88 -5.94 1.74 -7.12
CA MET A 88 -7.17 1.10 -6.62
C MET A 88 -7.08 -0.41 -6.38
N PHE A 89 -6.04 -1.09 -6.89
CA PHE A 89 -5.89 -2.56 -6.82
C PHE A 89 -4.71 -3.03 -5.95
N ILE A 90 -3.99 -2.12 -5.28
CA ILE A 90 -2.87 -2.42 -4.36
C ILE A 90 -3.27 -2.14 -2.91
#